data_AF-A0A1N6E3J1-F1
#
_entry.id   AF-A0A1N6E3J1-F1
#
_cell.length_a   1.000
_cell.length_b   1.000
_cell.length_c   1.000
_cell.angle_alpha   90.00
_cell.angle_beta   90.00
_cell.angle_gamma   90.00
#
_symmetry.space_group_name_H-M   'P 1'
#
loop_
_entity.id
_entity.type
_entity.pdbx_description
1 polymer ?
#
loop_
_entity_poly.entity_id
_entity_poly.type
_entity_poly.pdbx_seq_one_letter_code
_entity_poly.pdbx_strand_id
1 'polypeptide(L)'
;MDEEFLSLGSRATMTANSRETFDPAFLAASVRDLAIEARRILNDSARNPFEVGALSRRITDLQSQVPNRTPSELSRWLENLSREVGSDPRKDQRVTV
;
A
#
# COMPACT_ATOMS: atom_id res chain seq x y z
N MET A 1 3.39 2.03 -62.77
CA MET A 1 2.58 3.03 -62.06
C MET A 1 2.18 2.34 -60.79
N ASP A 2 2.99 2.61 -59.77
CA ASP A 2 3.18 1.82 -58.57
C ASP A 2 2.73 2.66 -57.39
N GLU A 3 1.43 2.75 -57.12
CA GLU A 3 0.94 3.50 -55.96
C GLU A 3 -0.41 2.96 -55.50
N GLU A 4 -0.41 1.94 -54.62
CA GLU A 4 -1.36 1.85 -53.48
C GLU A 4 -0.71 0.99 -52.39
N PHE A 5 0.37 1.54 -51.83
CA PHE A 5 0.95 1.11 -50.57
C PHE A 5 -0.03 1.45 -49.43
N LEU A 6 -0.27 0.47 -48.54
CA LEU A 6 -0.57 0.66 -47.12
C LEU A 6 -1.96 1.21 -46.75
N SER A 7 -3.00 0.37 -46.82
CA SER A 7 -4.14 0.49 -45.89
C SER A 7 -3.93 -0.43 -44.68
N LEU A 8 -2.86 -0.16 -43.93
CA LEU A 8 -2.60 -0.73 -42.61
C LEU A 8 -3.29 0.16 -41.57
N GLY A 9 -4.62 0.00 -41.47
CA GLY A 9 -5.47 0.79 -40.58
C GLY A 9 -6.06 -0.01 -39.42
N SER A 10 -5.48 -1.16 -39.07
CA SER A 10 -5.84 -1.93 -37.88
C SER A 10 -5.45 -1.17 -36.60
N ARG A 11 -6.22 -0.14 -36.23
CA ARG A 11 -6.21 0.44 -34.89
C ARG A 11 -7.58 0.22 -34.27
N ALA A 12 -7.84 -1.05 -33.95
CA ALA A 12 -8.60 -1.34 -32.74
C ALA A 12 -7.77 -0.80 -31.57
N THR A 13 -7.98 0.46 -31.22
CA THR A 13 -7.63 0.93 -29.88
C THR A 13 -8.57 0.17 -28.96
N MET A 14 -8.13 -1.00 -28.49
CA MET A 14 -8.49 -1.48 -27.17
C MET A 14 -8.13 -0.34 -26.22
N THR A 15 -9.05 0.58 -26.02
CA THR A 15 -9.20 1.27 -24.75
C THR A 15 -9.42 0.16 -23.75
N ALA A 16 -8.31 -0.40 -23.27
CA ALA A 16 -8.23 -1.01 -21.96
C ALA A 16 -8.62 0.10 -21.01
N ASN A 17 -9.92 0.24 -20.85
CA ASN A 17 -10.54 0.89 -19.73
C ASN A 17 -10.16 0.00 -18.56
N SER A 18 -8.92 0.16 -18.09
CA SER A 18 -8.43 -0.32 -16.82
C SER A 18 -9.23 0.42 -15.78
N ARG A 19 -10.50 0.06 -15.66
CA ARG A 19 -11.15 0.00 -14.38
C ARG A 19 -10.19 -0.85 -13.58
N GLU A 20 -9.32 -0.20 -12.81
CA GLU A 20 -8.54 -0.82 -11.75
C GLU A 20 -9.56 -1.63 -10.97
N THR A 21 -9.60 -2.91 -11.32
CA THR A 21 -10.60 -3.81 -10.82
C THR A 21 -10.10 -4.05 -9.42
N PHE A 22 -10.70 -3.35 -8.46
CA PHE A 22 -10.38 -3.51 -7.05
C PHE A 22 -10.55 -4.99 -6.73
N ASP A 23 -9.43 -5.71 -6.73
CA ASP A 23 -9.41 -7.15 -6.47
C ASP A 23 -9.34 -7.34 -4.95
N PRO A 24 -10.44 -7.77 -4.32
CA PRO A 24 -10.46 -7.96 -2.87
C PRO A 24 -9.45 -9.02 -2.42
N ALA A 25 -9.12 -10.00 -3.27
CA ALA A 25 -8.13 -11.03 -2.94
C ALA A 25 -6.72 -10.41 -2.89
N PHE A 26 -6.39 -9.54 -3.84
CA PHE A 26 -5.12 -8.81 -3.85
C PHE A 26 -5.00 -7.86 -2.66
N LEU A 27 -6.08 -7.15 -2.31
CA LEU A 27 -6.10 -6.30 -1.11
C LEU A 27 -5.87 -7.14 0.14
N ALA A 28 -6.58 -8.26 0.30
CA ALA A 28 -6.43 -9.14 1.46
C ALA A 28 -5.00 -9.69 1.58
N ALA A 29 -4.37 -10.08 0.46
CA ALA A 29 -2.97 -10.49 0.43
C ALA A 29 -2.04 -9.35 0.88
N SER A 30 -2.26 -8.14 0.37
CA SER A 30 -1.47 -6.97 0.72
C SER A 30 -1.59 -6.61 2.21
N VAL A 31 -2.81 -6.68 2.77
CA VAL A 31 -3.06 -6.50 4.22
C VAL A 31 -2.32 -7.55 5.04
N ARG A 32 -2.36 -8.82 4.61
CA ARG A 32 -1.69 -9.92 5.29
C ARG A 32 -0.17 -9.72 5.30
N ASP A 33 0.41 -9.41 4.15
CA ASP A 33 1.86 -9.20 4.04
C ASP A 33 2.32 -8.01 4.88
N LEU A 34 1.53 -6.91 4.86
CA LEU A 34 1.77 -5.76 5.71
C LEU A 34 1.75 -6.12 7.19
N ALA A 35 0.78 -6.93 7.64
CA ALA A 35 0.68 -7.35 9.03
C ALA A 35 1.88 -8.22 9.47
N ILE A 36 2.37 -9.11 8.60
CA ILE A 36 3.55 -9.94 8.87
C ILE A 36 4.80 -9.07 8.99
N GLU A 37 5.00 -8.15 8.04
CA GLU A 37 6.14 -7.24 8.02
C GLU A 37 6.12 -6.30 9.23
N ALA A 38 4.97 -5.71 9.53
CA ALA A 38 4.76 -4.90 10.73
C ALA A 38 5.13 -5.66 11.99
N ARG A 39 4.65 -6.89 12.15
CA ARG A 39 4.98 -7.71 13.33
C ARG A 39 6.48 -7.98 13.43
N ARG A 40 7.16 -8.27 12.31
CA ARG A 40 8.61 -8.49 12.30
C ARG A 40 9.36 -7.23 12.73
N ILE A 41 9.03 -6.08 12.13
CA ILE A 41 9.70 -4.81 12.41
C ILE A 41 9.40 -4.32 13.83
N LEU A 42 8.15 -4.38 14.28
CA LEU A 42 7.75 -3.87 15.59
C LEU A 42 8.34 -4.67 16.75
N ASN A 43 8.56 -5.98 16.56
CA ASN A 43 9.22 -6.85 17.55
C ASN A 43 10.76 -6.78 17.50
N ASP A 44 11.34 -6.19 16.46
CA ASP A 44 12.78 -5.98 16.40
C ASP A 44 13.19 -4.82 17.32
N SER A 45 13.98 -5.11 18.36
CA SER A 45 14.47 -4.09 19.30
C SER A 45 15.42 -3.08 18.66
N ALA A 46 16.03 -3.43 17.53
CA ALA A 46 16.95 -2.61 16.77
C ALA A 46 16.33 -1.92 15.54
N ARG A 47 14.98 -1.89 15.45
CA ARG A 47 14.17 -1.37 14.30
C ARG A 47 14.99 -0.56 13.30
N ASN A 48 15.22 -1.14 12.13
CA ASN A 48 15.93 -0.44 11.08
C ASN A 48 15.07 0.74 10.56
N PRO A 49 15.56 1.99 10.60
CA PRO A 49 14.78 3.16 10.17
C PRO A 49 14.38 3.10 8.69
N PHE A 50 15.15 2.41 7.85
CA PHE A 50 14.81 2.19 6.44
C PHE A 50 13.60 1.25 6.31
N GLU A 51 13.56 0.17 7.09
CA GLU A 51 12.42 -0.77 7.10
C GLU A 51 11.16 -0.10 7.68
N VAL A 52 11.30 0.72 8.72
CA VAL A 52 10.19 1.53 9.27
C VAL A 52 9.65 2.51 8.23
N GLY A 53 10.52 3.19 7.49
CA GLY A 53 10.10 4.12 6.43
C GLY A 53 9.40 3.41 5.27
N ALA A 54 9.89 2.23 4.87
CA ALA A 54 9.25 1.40 3.86
C ALA A 54 7.85 0.94 4.31
N LEU A 55 7.75 0.45 5.56
CA LEU A 55 6.48 0.04 6.15
C LEU A 55 5.48 1.19 6.21
N SER A 56 5.91 2.38 6.64
CA SER A 56 5.06 3.57 6.68
C SER A 56 4.48 3.92 5.29
N ARG A 57 5.31 3.87 4.24
CA ARG A 57 4.85 4.10 2.86
C ARG A 57 3.82 3.06 2.42
N ARG A 58 4.05 1.77 2.71
CA ARG A 58 3.09 0.70 2.38
C ARG A 58 1.76 0.89 3.11
N ILE A 59 1.76 1.37 4.35
CA ILE A 59 0.52 1.70 5.08
C ILE A 59 -0.25 2.81 4.36
N THR A 60 0.43 3.89 3.95
CA THR A 60 -0.20 4.99 3.20
C THR A 60 -0.76 4.52 1.86
N ASP A 61 -0.01 3.70 1.12
CA ASP A 61 -0.47 3.16 -0.17
C ASP A 61 -1.71 2.29 0.03
N LEU A 62 -1.76 1.47 1.08
CA LEU A 62 -2.92 0.62 1.37
C LEU A 62 -4.13 1.44 1.84
N GLN A 63 -3.91 2.49 2.63
CA GLN A 63 -4.97 3.43 3.00
C GLN A 63 -5.60 4.10 1.78
N SER A 64 -4.81 4.42 0.75
CA SER A 64 -5.33 5.02 -0.49
C SER A 64 -6.20 4.06 -1.31
N GLN A 65 -5.98 2.75 -1.16
CA GLN A 65 -6.75 1.70 -1.82
C GLN A 65 -8.03 1.35 -1.07
N VAL A 66 -8.11 1.59 0.24
CA VAL A 66 -9.33 1.33 1.03
C VAL A 66 -10.36 2.44 0.73
N PRO A 67 -11.57 2.09 0.26
CA PRO A 67 -12.56 3.10 -0.11
C PRO A 67 -12.94 4.00 1.09
N ASN A 68 -12.73 5.31 0.94
CA ASN A 68 -13.01 6.36 1.93
C ASN A 68 -14.50 6.50 2.33
N ARG A 69 -15.41 5.69 1.78
CA ARG A 69 -16.86 5.90 1.95
C ARG A 69 -17.40 5.44 3.30
N THR A 70 -16.66 4.65 4.07
CA THR A 70 -17.05 4.25 5.43
C THR A 70 -15.82 4.00 6.29
N PRO A 71 -15.79 4.47 7.55
CA PRO A 71 -14.80 4.02 8.52
C PRO A 71 -14.94 2.50 8.67
N SER A 72 -13.92 1.78 8.18
CA SER A 72 -13.84 0.33 8.27
C SER A 72 -12.87 -0.08 9.37
N GLU A 73 -13.05 -1.28 9.92
CA GLU A 73 -12.09 -1.87 10.86
C GLU A 73 -10.68 -1.90 10.26
N LEU A 74 -10.56 -2.11 8.95
CA LEU A 74 -9.29 -2.07 8.24
C LEU A 74 -8.67 -0.65 8.22
N SER A 75 -9.46 0.38 7.94
CA SER A 75 -9.00 1.78 7.97
C SER A 75 -8.49 2.16 9.36
N ARG A 76 -9.24 1.77 10.41
CA ARG A 76 -8.86 2.02 11.80
C ARG A 76 -7.60 1.24 12.19
N TRP A 77 -7.50 -0.01 11.78
CA TRP A 77 -6.31 -0.82 11.99
C TRP A 77 -5.07 -0.20 11.32
N LEU A 78 -5.19 0.27 10.08
CA LEU A 78 -4.09 0.95 9.36
C LEU A 78 -3.68 2.26 10.03
N GLU A 79 -4.63 3.05 10.54
CA GLU A 79 -4.31 4.25 11.30
C GLU A 79 -3.54 3.93 12.58
N ASN A 80 -4.00 2.94 13.36
CA ASN A 80 -3.32 2.51 14.57
C ASN A 80 -1.91 1.99 14.27
N LEU A 81 -1.78 1.18 13.22
CA LEU A 81 -0.49 0.65 12.80
C LEU A 81 0.47 1.78 12.38
N SER A 82 -0.02 2.78 11.63
CA SER A 82 0.78 3.97 11.26
C SER A 82 1.33 4.70 12.50
N ARG A 83 0.48 4.88 13.53
CA ARG A 83 0.90 5.48 14.80
C ARG A 83 1.96 4.63 15.50
N GLU A 84 1.77 3.32 15.58
CA GLU A 84 2.71 2.41 16.26
C GLU A 84 4.08 2.32 15.55
N VAL A 85 4.07 2.35 14.22
CA VAL A 85 5.29 2.38 13.40
C VAL A 85 6.02 3.72 13.53
N GLY A 86 5.28 4.83 13.63
CA GLY A 86 5.82 6.16 13.86
C GLY A 86 6.26 6.45 15.30
N SER A 87 5.75 5.69 16.27
CA SER A 87 6.17 5.78 17.67
C SER A 87 7.50 5.08 17.87
N ASP A 88 8.50 5.84 18.30
CA ASP A 88 9.77 5.30 18.77
C ASP A 88 9.59 4.79 20.21
N PRO A 89 9.64 3.47 20.48
CA PRO A 89 9.45 2.95 21.83
C PRO A 89 10.52 3.45 22.81
N ARG A 90 11.65 3.98 22.32
CA ARG A 90 12.72 4.55 23.15
C ARG A 90 12.44 5.99 23.58
N LYS A 91 11.53 6.71 22.90
CA LYS A 91 11.12 8.07 23.29
C LYS A 91 10.15 8.06 24.47
N ASP A 92 9.24 7.09 24.54
CA ASP A 92 8.25 6.98 25.62
C ASP A 92 8.87 6.59 26.98
N GLN A 93 10.05 5.96 27.00
CA GLN A 93 10.74 5.60 28.24
C GLN A 93 11.40 6.79 28.97
N ARG A 94 11.46 7.99 28.37
CA ARG A 94 12.16 9.16 28.95
C ARG A 94 11.27 10.08 29.80
N VAL A 95 10.00 9.71 30.03
CA VAL A 95 9.06 10.48 30.86
C VAL A 95 8.73 9.72 32.15
N THR A 96 9.75 9.44 32.96
CA THR A 96 9.58 9.07 34.37
C THR A 96 10.81 9.58 35.12
N VAL A 97 10.73 10.81 35.61
CA VAL A 97 11.61 11.39 36.63
C VAL A 97 10.76 12.21 37.58
#